data_AF-A0A1C3DQX9-F1
#
_entry.id   AF-A0A1C3DQX9-F1
#
_cell.length_a   1.000
_cell.length_b   1.000
_cell.length_c   1.000
_cell.angle_alpha   90.00
_cell.angle_beta   90.00
_cell.angle_gamma   90.00
#
_symmetry.space_group_name_H-M   'P 1'
#
loop_
_entity.id
_entity.type
_entity.pdbx_description
1 polymer ?
#
loop_
_entity_poly.entity_id
_entity_poly.type
_entity_poly.pdbx_seq_one_letter_code
_entity_poly.pdbx_strand_id
1 'polypeptide(L)'
;MEMTNAQRLILSNQYTLMAQMDPDNAAKYHRLQTIVERGYALQMRELNKDFGELSEEECRRVIDFMEMYHALQESYKMLDAAHQQQVDHRRLQFLGFDAASEAQLVHYVRFLTDEEGLYPQFDKAEHHFNSQVPMLEKYKRMLQTWRNCPRQYHLSASEIQQIFSA
;
A
#
# COMPACT_ATOMS: atom_id res chain seq x y z
N MET A 1 -4.51 -3.55 23.11
CA MET A 1 -4.59 -5.01 23.18
C MET A 1 -5.24 -5.45 24.48
N GLU A 2 -6.49 -5.88 24.43
CA GLU A 2 -7.03 -6.72 25.51
C GLU A 2 -6.55 -8.15 25.24
N MET A 3 -5.78 -8.70 26.18
CA MET A 3 -5.26 -10.07 26.09
C MET A 3 -5.79 -10.91 27.24
N THR A 4 -6.20 -12.13 26.92
CA THR A 4 -6.54 -13.14 27.93
C THR A 4 -5.27 -13.61 28.66
N ASN A 5 -5.43 -14.14 29.87
CA ASN A 5 -4.30 -14.72 30.63
C ASN A 5 -3.64 -15.88 29.88
N ALA A 6 -4.40 -16.65 29.09
CA ALA A 6 -3.86 -17.71 28.25
C ALA A 6 -2.94 -17.14 27.15
N GLN A 7 -3.34 -16.05 26.48
CA GLN A 7 -2.50 -15.37 25.48
C GLN A 7 -1.23 -14.78 26.11
N ARG A 8 -1.31 -14.24 27.33
CA ARG A 8 -0.14 -13.76 28.06
C ARG A 8 0.85 -14.87 28.40
N LEU A 9 0.35 -16.05 28.80
CA LEU A 9 1.18 -17.23 29.04
C LEU A 9 1.88 -17.70 27.75
N ILE A 10 1.17 -17.72 26.62
CA ILE A 10 1.76 -18.05 25.32
C ILE A 10 2.90 -17.10 24.97
N LEU A 11 2.68 -15.78 25.11
CA LEU A 11 3.71 -14.77 24.83
C LEU A 11 4.93 -14.88 25.77
N SER A 12 4.70 -15.11 27.07
CA SER A 12 5.80 -15.34 28.03
C SER A 12 6.65 -16.56 27.63
N ASN A 13 6.01 -17.67 27.25
CA ASN A 13 6.70 -18.86 26.75
C ASN A 13 7.47 -18.57 25.45
N GLN A 14 6.89 -17.81 24.51
CA GLN A 14 7.56 -17.41 23.27
C GLN A 14 8.82 -16.57 23.54
N TYR A 15 8.75 -15.57 24.41
CA TYR A 15 9.93 -14.77 24.76
C TYR A 15 11.02 -15.59 25.45
N THR A 16 10.64 -16.59 26.26
CA THR A 16 11.58 -17.53 26.87
C THR A 16 12.32 -18.34 25.79
N LEU A 17 11.59 -18.87 24.80
CA LEU A 17 12.19 -19.62 23.69
C LEU A 17 13.07 -18.72 22.81
N MET A 18 12.62 -17.50 22.49
CA MET A 18 13.40 -16.54 21.69
C MET A 18 14.71 -16.16 22.37
N ALA A 19 14.74 -15.99 23.69
CA ALA A 19 15.97 -15.73 24.44
C ALA A 19 16.97 -16.90 24.41
N GLN A 20 16.48 -18.14 24.28
CA GLN A 20 17.32 -19.32 24.11
C GLN A 20 17.86 -19.47 22.68
N MET A 21 17.03 -19.13 21.69
CA MET A 21 17.39 -19.22 20.27
C MET A 21 18.29 -18.07 19.80
N ASP A 22 18.14 -16.90 20.39
CA ASP A 22 18.92 -15.69 20.08
C ASP A 22 19.40 -15.02 21.39
N PRO A 23 20.49 -15.56 21.98
CA PRO A 23 21.05 -15.07 23.25
C PRO A 23 21.52 -13.62 23.19
N ASP A 24 21.95 -13.14 22.03
CA ASP A 24 22.43 -11.76 21.84
C ASP A 24 21.30 -10.74 22.06
N ASN A 25 20.05 -11.13 21.77
CA ASN A 25 18.85 -10.33 22.03
C ASN A 25 18.08 -10.72 23.30
N ALA A 26 18.60 -11.63 24.14
CA ALA A 26 17.90 -12.14 25.33
C ALA A 26 17.37 -11.04 26.26
N ALA A 27 18.13 -9.96 26.47
CA ALA A 27 17.71 -8.83 27.30
C ALA A 27 16.42 -8.16 26.79
N LYS A 28 16.26 -8.05 25.46
CA LYS A 28 15.04 -7.51 24.83
C LYS A 28 13.85 -8.42 25.12
N TYR A 29 14.01 -9.74 24.95
CA TYR A 29 12.94 -10.71 25.17
C TYR A 29 12.52 -10.79 26.64
N HIS A 30 13.47 -10.77 27.58
CA HIS A 30 13.16 -10.75 29.02
C HIS A 30 12.41 -9.47 29.44
N ARG A 31 12.72 -8.33 28.84
CA ARG A 31 11.94 -7.09 29.05
C ARG A 31 10.48 -7.28 28.58
N LEU A 32 10.28 -7.83 27.38
CA LEU A 32 8.94 -8.07 26.83
C LEU A 32 8.15 -9.11 27.65
N GLN A 33 8.81 -10.18 28.09
CA GLN A 33 8.26 -11.17 29.01
C GLN A 33 7.75 -10.52 30.30
N THR A 34 8.58 -9.69 30.94
CA THR A 34 8.21 -8.96 32.16
C THR A 34 6.98 -8.06 31.95
N ILE A 35 6.93 -7.35 30.82
CA ILE A 35 5.80 -6.47 30.46
C ILE A 35 4.50 -7.27 30.40
N VAL A 36 4.52 -8.45 29.75
CA VAL A 36 3.35 -9.30 29.57
C VAL A 36 2.93 -9.98 30.87
N GLU A 37 3.88 -10.56 31.62
CA GLU A 37 3.60 -11.25 32.89
C GLU A 37 3.05 -10.32 33.96
N ARG A 38 3.64 -9.13 34.09
CA ARG A 38 3.22 -8.13 35.09
C ARG A 38 2.07 -7.24 34.61
N GLY A 39 1.71 -7.32 33.34
CA GLY A 39 0.59 -6.58 32.77
C GLY A 39 0.81 -5.06 32.78
N TYR A 40 2.01 -4.59 32.43
CA TYR A 40 2.30 -3.15 32.40
C TYR A 40 1.58 -2.47 31.23
N ALA A 41 0.39 -1.93 31.53
CA ALA A 41 -0.56 -1.43 30.53
C ALA A 41 0.02 -0.35 29.61
N LEU A 42 0.89 0.52 30.11
CA LEU A 42 1.55 1.56 29.28
C LEU A 42 2.43 0.92 28.20
N GLN A 43 3.31 -0.01 28.59
CA GLN A 43 4.20 -0.70 27.67
C GLN A 43 3.43 -1.64 26.73
N MET A 44 2.36 -2.28 27.22
CA MET A 44 1.47 -3.07 26.37
C MET A 44 0.79 -2.20 25.28
N ARG A 45 0.44 -0.95 25.61
CA ARG A 45 -0.07 0.01 24.62
C ARG A 45 1.00 0.43 23.63
N GLU A 46 2.25 0.59 24.05
CA GLU A 46 3.37 0.89 23.14
C GLU A 46 3.58 -0.24 22.14
N LEU A 47 3.60 -1.49 22.59
CA LEU A 47 3.71 -2.66 21.69
C LEU A 47 2.58 -2.71 20.66
N ASN A 48 1.36 -2.30 21.05
CA ASN A 48 0.22 -2.27 20.13
C ASN A 48 0.38 -1.23 19.01
N LYS A 49 1.22 -0.19 19.17
CA LYS A 49 1.42 0.83 18.12
C LYS A 49 2.26 0.32 16.96
N ASP A 50 3.06 -0.72 17.19
CA ASP A 50 3.90 -1.33 16.15
C ASP A 50 3.05 -2.16 15.16
N PHE A 51 1.82 -2.51 15.55
CA PHE A 51 0.86 -3.19 14.70
C PHE A 51 -0.03 -2.18 13.99
N GLY A 52 0.29 -1.91 12.73
CA GLY A 52 -0.59 -1.16 11.84
C GLY A 52 -1.77 -1.99 11.34
N GLU A 53 -2.77 -1.30 10.79
CA GLU A 53 -3.90 -1.90 10.10
C GLU A 53 -4.15 -1.09 8.83
N LEU A 54 -4.34 -1.79 7.71
CA LEU A 54 -4.88 -1.25 6.47
C LEU A 54 -6.09 -2.12 6.13
N SER A 55 -7.27 -1.52 6.05
CA SER A 55 -8.50 -2.29 5.87
C SER A 55 -8.53 -3.00 4.52
N GLU A 56 -9.28 -4.10 4.42
CA GLU A 56 -9.44 -4.82 3.14
C GLU A 56 -9.99 -3.89 2.04
N GLU A 57 -10.90 -2.98 2.40
CA GLU A 57 -11.45 -2.00 1.47
C GLU A 57 -10.37 -1.04 0.94
N GLU A 58 -9.46 -0.58 1.80
CA GLU A 58 -8.32 0.27 1.38
C GLU A 58 -7.35 -0.50 0.48
N CYS A 59 -7.03 -1.74 0.85
CA CYS A 59 -6.20 -2.63 0.03
C CYS A 59 -6.77 -2.81 -1.37
N ARG A 60 -8.06 -3.19 -1.47
CA ARG A 60 -8.77 -3.37 -2.75
C ARG A 60 -8.76 -2.08 -3.58
N ARG A 61 -8.98 -0.94 -2.93
CA ARG A 61 -8.99 0.37 -3.58
C ARG A 61 -7.61 0.76 -4.12
N VAL A 62 -6.51 0.43 -3.44
CA VAL A 62 -5.16 0.63 -4.01
C VAL A 62 -4.96 -0.23 -5.25
N ILE A 63 -5.36 -1.50 -5.20
CA ILE A 63 -5.31 -2.40 -6.36
C ILE A 63 -6.14 -1.84 -7.52
N ASP A 64 -7.36 -1.34 -7.26
CA ASP A 64 -8.20 -0.71 -8.27
C ASP A 64 -7.53 0.51 -8.93
N PHE A 65 -6.78 1.32 -8.17
CA PHE A 65 -6.03 2.43 -8.74
C PHE A 65 -4.90 1.94 -9.66
N MET A 66 -4.16 0.92 -9.24
CA MET A 66 -3.12 0.31 -10.06
C MET A 66 -3.73 -0.29 -11.33
N GLU A 67 -4.86 -1.00 -11.21
CA GLU A 67 -5.58 -1.59 -12.33
C GLU A 67 -6.08 -0.53 -13.33
N MET A 68 -6.63 0.57 -12.84
CA MET A 68 -7.03 1.70 -13.68
C MET A 68 -5.83 2.23 -14.47
N TYR A 69 -4.67 2.41 -13.85
CA TYR A 69 -3.46 2.87 -14.54
C TYR A 69 -2.94 1.86 -15.56
N HIS A 70 -3.02 0.57 -15.25
CA HIS A 70 -2.70 -0.48 -16.22
C HIS A 70 -3.63 -0.40 -17.44
N ALA A 71 -4.94 -0.29 -17.22
CA ALA A 71 -5.91 -0.18 -18.29
C ALA A 71 -5.72 1.08 -19.15
N LEU A 72 -5.34 2.21 -18.53
CA LEU A 72 -4.99 3.45 -19.24
C LEU A 72 -3.76 3.25 -20.14
N GLN A 73 -2.71 2.61 -19.64
CA GLN A 73 -1.49 2.32 -20.40
C GLN A 73 -1.77 1.37 -21.58
N GLU A 74 -2.51 0.29 -21.36
CA GLU A 74 -2.87 -0.66 -22.43
C GLU A 74 -3.80 -0.03 -23.46
N SER A 75 -4.76 0.78 -23.02
CA SER A 75 -5.65 1.51 -23.94
C SER A 75 -4.85 2.48 -24.81
N TYR A 76 -3.90 3.22 -24.24
CA TYR A 76 -3.04 4.14 -24.98
C TYR A 76 -2.19 3.43 -26.05
N LYS A 77 -1.62 2.25 -25.74
CA LYS A 77 -0.85 1.44 -26.71
C LYS A 77 -1.68 1.02 -27.93
N MET A 78 -2.99 0.88 -27.78
CA MET A 78 -3.90 0.48 -28.86
C MET A 78 -4.40 1.66 -29.71
N LEU A 79 -4.16 2.91 -29.29
CA LEU A 79 -4.52 4.09 -30.06
C LEU A 79 -3.62 4.25 -31.29
N ASP A 80 -4.15 4.87 -32.35
CA ASP A 80 -3.34 5.30 -33.49
C ASP A 80 -2.43 6.49 -33.12
N ALA A 81 -1.44 6.78 -33.98
CA ALA A 81 -0.46 7.83 -33.73
C ALA A 81 -1.09 9.24 -33.59
N ALA A 82 -2.20 9.51 -34.28
CA ALA A 82 -2.86 10.81 -34.22
C ALA A 82 -3.56 11.04 -32.87
N HIS A 83 -4.16 9.98 -32.31
CA HIS A 83 -4.80 10.01 -31.00
C HIS A 83 -3.78 9.94 -29.86
N GLN A 84 -2.66 9.23 -30.04
CA GLN A 84 -1.59 9.18 -29.04
C GLN A 84 -0.97 10.56 -28.77
N GLN A 85 -0.86 11.43 -29.78
CA GLN A 85 -0.34 12.79 -29.61
C GLN A 85 -1.23 13.68 -28.73
N GLN A 86 -2.49 13.29 -28.52
CA GLN A 86 -3.43 14.04 -27.68
C GLN A 86 -3.26 13.70 -26.18
N VAL A 87 -2.55 12.62 -25.84
CA VAL A 87 -2.37 12.17 -24.46
C VAL A 87 -0.92 12.38 -24.04
N ASP A 88 -0.71 13.11 -22.95
CA ASP A 88 0.61 13.25 -22.35
C ASP A 88 1.03 11.92 -21.70
N HIS A 89 2.07 11.30 -22.28
CA HIS A 89 2.62 10.03 -21.81
C HIS A 89 3.05 10.07 -20.34
N ARG A 90 3.49 11.22 -19.81
CA ARG A 90 3.89 11.33 -18.40
C ARG A 90 2.71 11.10 -17.45
N ARG A 91 1.49 11.40 -17.87
CA ARG A 91 0.28 11.22 -17.06
C ARG A 91 -0.16 9.75 -16.99
N LEU A 92 0.32 8.90 -17.89
CA LEU A 92 0.07 7.46 -17.88
C LEU A 92 0.92 6.72 -16.84
N GLN A 93 1.92 7.36 -16.26
CA GLN A 93 2.73 6.76 -15.19
C GLN A 93 1.98 6.81 -13.86
N PHE A 94 1.89 5.65 -13.20
CA PHE A 94 1.43 5.57 -11.82
C PHE A 94 2.54 6.06 -10.88
N LEU A 95 2.34 7.21 -10.26
CA LEU A 95 3.35 7.85 -9.40
C LEU A 95 3.38 7.30 -7.98
N GLY A 96 2.35 6.56 -7.57
CA GLY A 96 2.16 6.12 -6.19
C GLY A 96 1.57 7.20 -5.30
N PHE A 97 2.01 7.24 -4.04
CA PHE A 97 1.40 8.06 -2.98
C PHE A 97 2.46 8.87 -2.24
N ASP A 98 2.03 9.85 -1.44
CA ASP A 98 2.95 10.68 -0.67
C ASP A 98 3.46 9.94 0.58
N ALA A 99 4.77 9.76 0.69
CA ALA A 99 5.35 9.09 1.86
C ALA A 99 5.16 9.87 3.18
N ALA A 100 4.93 11.19 3.13
CA ALA A 100 4.75 12.00 4.33
C ALA A 100 3.34 11.89 4.93
N SER A 101 2.30 11.86 4.09
CA SER A 101 0.89 11.83 4.52
C SER A 101 0.14 10.52 4.25
N GLU A 102 0.62 9.70 3.30
CA GLU A 102 -0.03 8.49 2.78
C GLU A 102 0.88 7.25 2.92
N ALA A 103 1.76 7.24 3.94
CA ALA A 103 2.85 6.26 4.10
C ALA A 103 2.40 4.79 4.00
N GLN A 104 1.27 4.43 4.61
CA GLN A 104 0.75 3.05 4.53
C GLN A 104 0.41 2.63 3.10
N LEU A 105 -0.10 3.55 2.27
CA LEU A 105 -0.43 3.28 0.87
C LEU A 105 0.84 3.11 0.03
N VAL A 106 1.87 3.92 0.29
CA VAL A 106 3.20 3.75 -0.33
C VAL A 106 3.77 2.37 -0.01
N HIS A 107 3.75 1.98 1.27
CA HIS A 107 4.25 0.66 1.68
C HIS A 107 3.45 -0.47 1.06
N TYR A 108 2.12 -0.32 0.94
CA TYR A 108 1.29 -1.35 0.32
C TYR A 108 1.56 -1.50 -1.18
N VAL A 109 1.73 -0.39 -1.93
CA VAL A 109 2.14 -0.45 -3.34
C VAL A 109 3.51 -1.13 -3.50
N ARG A 110 4.46 -0.84 -2.61
CA ARG A 110 5.79 -1.49 -2.61
C ARG A 110 5.67 -2.98 -2.31
N PHE A 111 4.89 -3.37 -1.31
CA PHE A 111 4.60 -4.78 -1.03
C PHE A 111 4.05 -5.51 -2.27
N LEU A 112 3.04 -4.93 -2.93
CA LEU A 112 2.44 -5.52 -4.13
C LEU A 112 3.43 -5.66 -5.31
N THR A 113 4.37 -4.73 -5.46
CA THR A 113 5.28 -4.68 -6.61
C THR A 113 6.61 -5.38 -6.36
N ASP A 114 7.18 -5.27 -5.16
CA ASP A 114 8.48 -5.80 -4.78
C ASP A 114 8.39 -7.23 -4.22
N GLU A 115 7.38 -7.52 -3.39
CA GLU A 115 7.23 -8.82 -2.73
C GLU A 115 6.28 -9.75 -3.50
N GLU A 116 5.11 -9.25 -3.91
CA GLU A 116 4.12 -10.04 -4.67
C GLU A 116 4.39 -10.05 -6.18
N GLY A 117 5.25 -9.16 -6.68
CA GLY A 117 5.63 -9.09 -8.10
C GLY A 117 4.51 -8.68 -9.07
N LEU A 118 3.46 -8.02 -8.57
CA LEU A 118 2.35 -7.51 -9.37
C LEU A 118 2.73 -6.22 -10.10
N TYR A 119 2.08 -5.97 -11.24
CA TYR A 119 2.31 -4.81 -12.11
C TYR A 119 3.79 -4.53 -12.43
N PRO A 120 4.59 -5.53 -12.89
CA PRO A 120 6.02 -5.36 -13.18
C PRO A 120 6.32 -4.32 -14.28
N GLN A 121 5.32 -3.98 -15.09
CA GLN A 121 5.39 -2.95 -16.13
C GLN A 121 5.41 -1.52 -15.58
N PHE A 122 5.08 -1.30 -14.31
CA PHE A 122 5.10 0.03 -13.72
C PHE A 122 6.52 0.50 -13.45
N ASP A 123 6.85 1.67 -14.00
CA ASP A 123 8.09 2.35 -13.70
C ASP A 123 8.04 2.89 -12.26
N LYS A 124 8.89 2.32 -11.40
CA LYS A 124 9.02 2.66 -9.98
C LYS A 124 9.51 4.10 -9.76
N ALA A 125 10.00 4.76 -10.81
CA ALA A 125 10.64 6.07 -10.78
C ALA A 125 11.82 6.13 -9.77
N GLU A 126 12.45 7.30 -9.64
CA GLU A 126 13.61 7.49 -8.75
C GLU A 126 13.27 7.30 -7.26
N HIS A 127 12.02 7.50 -6.87
CA HIS A 127 11.58 7.49 -5.47
C HIS A 127 10.69 6.30 -5.09
N HIS A 128 10.66 5.25 -5.90
CA HIS A 128 9.95 4.00 -5.61
C HIS A 128 8.49 4.23 -5.18
N PHE A 129 7.68 4.78 -6.09
CA PHE A 129 6.26 5.11 -5.88
C PHE A 129 5.97 6.14 -4.78
N ASN A 130 6.96 6.96 -4.40
CA ASN A 130 6.72 8.15 -3.60
C ASN A 130 6.44 9.34 -4.53
N SER A 131 5.18 9.75 -4.62
CA SER A 131 4.74 10.85 -5.48
C SER A 131 5.17 12.23 -4.97
N GLN A 132 5.62 12.35 -3.70
CA GLN A 132 5.97 13.60 -3.01
C GLN A 132 4.82 14.61 -2.88
N VAL A 133 3.63 14.26 -3.34
CA VAL A 133 2.39 15.05 -3.23
C VAL A 133 1.21 14.11 -2.99
N PRO A 134 0.22 14.45 -2.14
CA PRO A 134 -0.90 13.56 -1.85
C PRO A 134 -1.71 13.22 -3.10
N MET A 135 -1.96 11.94 -3.36
CA MET A 135 -2.62 11.47 -4.58
C MET A 135 -3.97 10.78 -4.35
N LEU A 136 -4.29 10.38 -3.13
CA LEU A 136 -5.48 9.56 -2.82
C LEU A 136 -6.78 10.18 -3.34
N GLU A 137 -7.03 11.45 -3.04
CA GLU A 137 -8.27 12.13 -3.47
C GLU A 137 -8.33 12.34 -4.99
N LYS A 138 -7.18 12.50 -5.64
CA LYS A 138 -7.12 12.54 -7.11
C LYS A 138 -7.45 11.18 -7.70
N TYR A 139 -6.85 10.11 -7.20
CA TYR A 139 -7.12 8.75 -7.68
C TYR A 139 -8.55 8.31 -7.44
N LYS A 140 -9.18 8.71 -6.32
CA LYS A 140 -10.62 8.48 -6.10
C LYS A 140 -11.48 9.09 -7.21
N ARG A 141 -11.24 10.35 -7.59
CA ARG A 141 -11.98 11.03 -8.67
C ARG A 141 -11.73 10.41 -10.05
N MET A 142 -10.48 10.06 -10.33
CA MET A 142 -10.11 9.34 -11.56
C MET A 142 -10.82 7.98 -11.63
N LEU A 143 -10.78 7.20 -10.54
CA LEU A 143 -11.39 5.88 -10.47
C LEU A 143 -12.90 5.93 -10.67
N GLN A 144 -13.57 6.93 -10.10
CA GLN A 144 -14.99 7.14 -10.32
C GLN A 144 -15.30 7.41 -11.80
N THR A 145 -14.51 8.28 -12.45
CA THR A 145 -14.68 8.58 -13.87
C THR A 145 -14.44 7.35 -14.74
N TRP A 146 -13.38 6.58 -14.45
CA TRP A 146 -13.05 5.36 -15.17
C TRP A 146 -14.13 4.27 -15.02
N ARG A 147 -14.70 4.11 -13.82
CA ARG A 147 -15.83 3.20 -13.58
C ARG A 147 -17.10 3.62 -14.32
N ASN A 148 -17.25 4.91 -14.61
CA ASN A 148 -18.39 5.44 -15.36
C ASN A 148 -18.20 5.32 -16.89
N CYS A 149 -17.00 5.01 -17.37
CA CYS A 149 -16.79 4.72 -18.79
C CYS A 149 -17.55 3.45 -19.21
N PRO A 150 -18.11 3.39 -20.43
CA PRO A 150 -18.85 2.21 -20.91
C PRO A 150 -18.00 0.92 -20.91
N ARG A 151 -16.68 1.08 -21.01
CA ARG A 151 -15.69 0.01 -20.89
C ARG A 151 -14.50 0.53 -20.11
N GLN A 152 -13.86 -0.36 -19.36
CA GLN A 152 -12.69 -0.03 -18.53
C GLN A 152 -11.37 -0.19 -19.30
N TYR A 153 -11.40 -0.91 -20.42
CA TYR A 153 -10.28 -1.16 -21.33
C TYR A 153 -10.61 -0.71 -22.75
N HIS A 154 -9.58 -0.55 -23.59
CA HIS A 154 -9.70 -0.02 -24.96
C HIS A 154 -10.34 1.36 -24.99
N LEU A 155 -9.94 2.22 -24.04
CA LEU A 155 -10.40 3.59 -23.89
C LEU A 155 -9.95 4.45 -25.07
N SER A 156 -10.84 5.32 -25.51
CA SER A 156 -10.53 6.39 -26.47
C SER A 156 -9.63 7.47 -25.85
N ALA A 157 -8.94 8.25 -26.69
CA ALA A 157 -8.14 9.38 -26.22
C ALA A 157 -8.98 10.39 -25.39
N SER A 158 -10.24 10.62 -25.77
CA SER A 158 -11.16 11.47 -25.02
C SER A 158 -11.48 10.94 -23.63
N GLU A 159 -11.72 9.63 -23.49
CA GLU A 159 -11.99 9.01 -22.18
C GLU A 159 -10.74 9.07 -21.28
N ILE A 160 -9.56 8.80 -21.84
CA ILE A 160 -8.29 8.92 -21.11
C ILE A 160 -8.09 10.35 -20.60
N GLN A 161 -8.32 11.36 -21.44
CA GLN A 161 -8.23 12.76 -21.04
C GLN A 161 -9.26 13.11 -19.97
N GLN A 162 -10.49 12.62 -20.11
CA GLN A 162 -11.56 12.84 -19.14
C GLN A 162 -11.19 12.28 -17.77
N ILE A 163 -10.70 11.03 -17.72
CA ILE A 163 -10.24 10.39 -16.48
C ILE A 163 -9.15 11.24 -15.83
N PHE A 164 -8.15 11.70 -16.58
CA PHE A 164 -7.08 12.49 -15.99
C PHE A 164 -7.50 13.90 -15.56
N SER A 165 -8.62 14.42 -16.07
CA SER A 165 -9.17 15.75 -15.74
C SER A 165 -10.15 15.74 -14.55
N ALA A 166 -10.49 14.56 -14.02
CA ALA A 166 -11.42 14.38 -12.91
C ALA A 166 -10.98 15.08 -11.62
#